data_AF-A0A5E4JV56-F1
#
_entry.id   AF-A0A5E4JV56-F1
#
_cell.length_a   1.000
_cell.length_b   1.000
_cell.length_c   1.000
_cell.angle_alpha   90.00
_cell.angle_beta   90.00
_cell.angle_gamma   90.00
#
_symmetry.space_group_name_H-M   'P 1'
#
loop_
_entity.id
_entity.type
_entity.pdbx_description
1 polymer ?
#
loop_
_entity_poly.entity_id
_entity_poly.type
_entity_poly.pdbx_seq_one_letter_code
_entity_poly.pdbx_strand_id
1 'polypeptide(L)'
;MGRWVLFLLLAGCLTGLVVRIPEETGSIEAYFCDQTDCKQVFEEKTNSTSSLSCALYHANDAFFEILEAKNARLVVDEEHPLPGAVKEFGAGLMHNKFCIINGEYVWTGSWNPAQEMTIPNNVVFIQSKTLAKAYQAEFDELYSKVFHGGESAPGLVRLNGNLIEAYFCPEDNCKAHVFNVLRNAKSSIHFMTFSFTDDEIGGLLVEKINSGIEVKGVFDPRKDKYSEYEKLKDVSKVVKVHHKVFIVDGSIVITGSYNPTGNGNKENDENVIIIRDADIAKMFEKEFARLFD
;
A
#
# COMPACT_ATOMS: atom_id res chain seq x y z
N MET A 1 -12.16 -17.70 29.98
CA MET A 1 -12.77 -16.35 30.05
C MET A 1 -11.86 -15.39 29.30
N GLY A 2 -12.19 -15.07 28.05
CA GLY A 2 -11.36 -14.23 27.19
C GLY A 2 -11.40 -12.76 27.63
N ARG A 3 -10.22 -12.13 27.71
CA ARG A 3 -10.05 -10.69 27.95
C ARG A 3 -10.34 -9.93 26.66
N TRP A 4 -11.31 -9.02 26.69
CA TRP A 4 -11.59 -8.09 25.60
C TRP A 4 -10.74 -6.82 25.78
N VAL A 5 -10.02 -6.41 24.74
CA VAL A 5 -9.37 -5.09 24.68
C VAL A 5 -10.32 -4.17 23.90
N LEU A 6 -10.82 -3.14 24.59
CA LEU A 6 -11.75 -2.15 24.07
C LEU A 6 -10.97 -1.04 23.36
N PHE A 7 -11.15 -0.86 22.06
CA PHE A 7 -10.77 0.38 21.38
C PHE A 7 -11.96 1.34 21.41
N LEU A 8 -11.88 2.34 22.29
CA LEU A 8 -12.82 3.47 22.32
C LEU A 8 -12.42 4.47 21.25
N LEU A 9 -13.14 4.48 20.13
CA LEU A 9 -13.23 5.66 19.27
C LEU A 9 -14.12 6.68 20.00
N LEU A 10 -13.51 7.71 20.58
CA LEU A 10 -14.22 8.83 21.19
C LEU A 10 -14.82 9.72 20.09
N ALA A 11 -16.01 9.37 19.62
CA ALA A 11 -16.93 10.30 18.99
C ALA A 11 -18.16 10.44 19.90
N GLY A 12 -18.51 11.67 20.24
CA GLY A 12 -19.66 11.99 21.08
C GLY A 12 -20.97 11.46 20.50
N CYS A 13 -21.94 11.23 21.40
CA CYS A 13 -23.30 10.72 21.19
C CYS A 13 -23.44 9.21 20.91
N LEU A 14 -23.56 8.45 22.00
CA LEU A 14 -24.50 7.35 22.26
C LEU A 14 -25.24 6.71 21.06
N THR A 15 -24.48 6.03 20.20
CA THR A 15 -24.72 4.62 19.84
C THR A 15 -23.34 4.03 19.59
N GLY A 16 -22.80 3.27 20.55
CA GLY A 16 -21.53 2.57 20.36
C GLY A 16 -21.71 1.51 19.29
N LEU A 17 -21.45 1.86 18.03
CA LEU A 17 -21.42 0.91 16.93
C LEU A 17 -20.27 -0.06 17.23
N VAL A 18 -20.60 -1.27 17.68
CA VAL A 18 -19.59 -2.33 17.82
C VAL A 18 -19.23 -2.75 16.41
N VAL A 19 -18.16 -2.16 15.86
CA VAL A 19 -17.59 -2.62 14.59
C VAL A 19 -16.99 -4.00 14.84
N ARG A 20 -17.69 -5.05 14.41
CA ARG A 20 -17.16 -6.41 14.42
C ARG A 20 -16.20 -6.56 13.25
N ILE A 21 -14.91 -6.68 13.55
CA ILE A 21 -13.88 -6.98 12.56
C ILE A 21 -14.01 -8.47 12.20
N PRO A 22 -14.21 -8.84 10.93
CA PRO A 22 -14.26 -10.23 10.49
C PRO A 22 -12.97 -10.98 10.82
N GLU A 23 -13.09 -12.24 11.23
CA GLU A 23 -11.97 -13.16 11.44
C GLU A 23 -11.87 -14.07 10.21
N GLU A 24 -10.68 -14.18 9.63
CA GLU A 24 -10.39 -15.03 8.47
C GLU A 24 -9.11 -15.82 8.71
N THR A 25 -8.99 -16.98 8.07
CA THR A 25 -7.73 -17.69 7.90
C THR A 25 -7.27 -17.56 6.46
N GLY A 26 -6.00 -17.27 6.24
CA GLY A 26 -5.43 -17.10 4.90
C GLY A 26 -3.91 -16.97 4.95
N SER A 27 -3.33 -16.38 3.92
CA SER A 27 -1.88 -16.17 3.79
C SER A 27 -1.57 -14.72 3.44
N ILE A 28 -0.37 -14.30 3.85
CA ILE A 28 0.27 -13.07 3.38
C ILE A 28 1.64 -13.48 2.85
N GLU A 29 1.92 -13.14 1.60
CA GLU A 29 3.21 -13.33 0.96
C GLU A 29 3.72 -11.96 0.50
N ALA A 30 4.99 -11.66 0.75
CA ALA A 30 5.63 -10.42 0.32
C ALA A 30 6.83 -10.73 -0.58
N TYR A 31 6.96 -9.98 -1.67
CA TYR A 31 8.04 -10.15 -2.65
C TYR A 31 8.70 -8.80 -2.94
N PHE A 32 10.01 -8.84 -3.13
CA PHE A 32 10.83 -7.69 -3.50
C PHE A 32 11.26 -7.85 -4.96
N CYS A 33 10.75 -7.01 -5.85
CA CYS A 33 10.77 -7.32 -7.28
C CYS A 33 12.12 -7.09 -7.95
N ASP A 34 13.10 -6.52 -7.25
CA ASP A 34 14.50 -6.50 -7.68
C ASP A 34 15.26 -7.78 -7.33
N GLN A 35 14.66 -8.63 -6.50
CA GLN A 35 15.22 -9.91 -6.04
C GLN A 35 14.40 -11.12 -6.51
N THR A 36 13.14 -10.90 -6.90
CA THR A 36 12.20 -11.92 -7.36
C THR A 36 11.52 -11.43 -8.62
N ASP A 37 11.36 -12.30 -9.62
CA ASP A 37 10.57 -11.98 -10.81
C ASP A 37 9.09 -11.87 -10.45
N CYS A 38 8.65 -10.67 -10.06
CA CYS A 38 7.28 -10.41 -9.66
C CYS A 38 6.28 -10.58 -10.82
N LYS A 39 6.71 -10.44 -12.08
CA LYS A 39 5.87 -10.74 -13.25
C LYS A 39 5.58 -12.23 -13.29
N GLN A 40 6.61 -13.06 -13.17
CA GLN A 40 6.45 -14.52 -13.14
C GLN A 40 5.60 -14.96 -11.94
N VAL A 41 5.86 -14.42 -10.75
CA VAL A 41 5.04 -14.72 -9.56
C VAL A 41 3.58 -14.37 -9.80
N PHE A 42 3.28 -13.20 -10.37
CA PHE A 42 1.91 -12.81 -10.70
C PHE A 42 1.26 -13.77 -11.71
N GLU A 43 1.98 -14.13 -12.77
CA GLU A 43 1.50 -15.06 -13.80
C GLU A 43 1.15 -16.43 -13.20
N GLU A 44 2.04 -16.99 -12.38
CA GLU A 44 1.85 -18.26 -11.68
C GLU A 44 0.64 -18.23 -10.73
N LYS A 45 0.54 -17.17 -9.90
CA LYS A 45 -0.57 -17.00 -8.95
C LYS A 45 -1.91 -16.80 -9.64
N THR A 46 -1.91 -16.40 -10.91
CA THR A 46 -3.12 -16.14 -11.69
C THR A 46 -3.39 -17.19 -12.77
N ASN A 47 -2.66 -18.31 -12.80
CA ASN A 47 -2.79 -19.32 -13.86
C ASN A 47 -4.15 -20.02 -13.92
N SER A 48 -4.83 -20.17 -12.78
CA SER A 48 -6.14 -20.85 -12.69
C SER A 48 -7.25 -19.90 -12.26
N THR A 49 -7.12 -18.62 -12.61
CA THR A 49 -8.06 -17.57 -12.23
C THR A 49 -9.34 -17.62 -13.08
N SER A 50 -10.49 -17.52 -12.42
CA SER A 50 -11.80 -17.39 -13.05
C SER A 50 -12.27 -15.95 -13.16
N SER A 51 -11.76 -15.04 -12.32
CA SER A 51 -12.01 -13.60 -12.43
C SER A 51 -10.79 -12.78 -12.01
N LEU A 52 -10.47 -11.75 -12.80
CA LEU A 52 -9.35 -10.84 -12.57
C LEU A 52 -9.79 -9.40 -12.82
N SER A 53 -9.61 -8.53 -11.81
CA SER A 53 -9.85 -7.10 -11.90
C SER A 53 -8.56 -6.38 -11.48
N CYS A 54 -8.01 -5.48 -12.29
CA CYS A 54 -6.74 -4.80 -12.02
C CYS A 54 -6.83 -3.29 -12.22
N ALA A 55 -6.40 -2.50 -11.24
CA ALA A 55 -6.20 -1.06 -11.37
C ALA A 55 -4.69 -0.78 -11.32
N LEU A 56 -4.13 -0.35 -12.45
CA LEU A 56 -2.69 -0.23 -12.66
C LEU A 56 -2.33 1.13 -13.24
N TYR A 57 -1.59 1.93 -12.50
CA TYR A 57 -1.05 3.19 -12.99
C TYR A 57 -0.28 3.03 -14.31
N HIS A 58 0.68 2.09 -14.34
CA HIS A 58 1.50 1.84 -15.52
C HIS A 58 1.90 0.36 -15.60
N ALA A 59 1.68 -0.26 -16.76
CA ALA A 59 2.07 -1.62 -17.11
C ALA A 59 2.62 -1.66 -18.54
N ASN A 60 3.50 -2.61 -18.85
CA ASN A 60 4.06 -2.78 -20.18
C ASN A 60 3.28 -3.83 -21.00
N ASP A 61 3.56 -3.91 -22.31
CA ASP A 61 2.90 -4.83 -23.25
C ASP A 61 2.93 -6.28 -22.78
N ALA A 62 4.07 -6.75 -22.26
CA ALA A 62 4.20 -8.13 -21.77
C ALA A 62 3.31 -8.43 -20.55
N PHE A 63 3.01 -7.42 -19.71
CA PHE A 63 2.06 -7.57 -18.63
C PHE A 63 0.62 -7.46 -19.13
N PHE A 64 0.36 -6.58 -20.11
CA PHE A 64 -0.94 -6.50 -20.78
C PHE A 64 -1.33 -7.82 -21.46
N GLU A 65 -0.40 -8.53 -22.10
CA GLU A 65 -0.64 -9.87 -22.66
C GLU A 65 -1.11 -10.87 -21.60
N ILE A 66 -0.53 -10.83 -20.39
CA ILE A 66 -0.95 -11.69 -19.27
C ILE A 66 -2.40 -11.35 -18.86
N LEU A 67 -2.74 -10.07 -18.80
CA LEU A 67 -4.08 -9.61 -18.42
C LEU A 67 -5.13 -9.96 -19.48
N GLU A 68 -4.79 -9.79 -20.76
CA GLU A 68 -5.66 -10.14 -21.89
C GLU A 68 -5.93 -11.65 -21.94
N ALA A 69 -4.89 -12.47 -21.79
CA ALA A 69 -5.02 -13.94 -21.75
C ALA A 69 -5.94 -14.44 -20.62
N LYS A 70 -6.14 -13.62 -19.58
CA LYS A 70 -6.99 -13.92 -18.42
C LYS A 70 -8.33 -13.18 -18.46
N ASN A 71 -8.63 -12.49 -19.57
CA ASN A 71 -9.84 -11.68 -19.74
C ASN A 71 -10.07 -10.71 -18.57
N ALA A 72 -9.00 -10.04 -18.13
CA ALA A 72 -9.03 -9.15 -16.98
C ALA A 72 -9.88 -7.91 -17.25
N ARG A 73 -10.64 -7.47 -16.24
CA ARG A 73 -11.17 -6.10 -16.19
C ARG A 73 -10.03 -5.17 -15.77
N LEU A 74 -9.87 -4.05 -16.46
CA LEU A 74 -8.70 -3.18 -16.28
C LEU A 74 -9.09 -1.71 -16.16
N VAL A 75 -8.48 -1.04 -15.20
CA VAL A 75 -8.41 0.43 -15.08
C VAL A 75 -6.96 0.87 -15.17
N VAL A 76 -6.65 1.91 -15.93
CA VAL A 76 -5.29 2.46 -16.13
C VAL A 76 -5.27 3.98 -16.13
N ASP A 77 -4.08 4.56 -15.91
CA ASP A 77 -3.83 6.00 -16.05
C ASP A 77 -3.25 6.36 -17.44
N GLU A 78 -2.52 5.41 -18.05
CA GLU A 78 -1.83 5.59 -19.31
C GLU A 78 -2.58 4.98 -20.51
N GLU A 79 -2.07 5.22 -21.72
CA GLU A 79 -2.57 4.54 -22.93
C GLU A 79 -2.45 3.01 -22.79
N HIS A 80 -3.45 2.28 -23.28
CA HIS A 80 -3.51 0.82 -23.12
C HIS A 80 -4.00 0.12 -24.40
N PRO A 81 -3.54 -1.12 -24.64
CA PRO A 81 -4.00 -1.90 -25.79
C PRO A 81 -5.27 -2.70 -25.52
N LEU A 82 -5.68 -2.90 -24.26
CA LEU A 82 -6.76 -3.84 -23.90
C LEU A 82 -8.16 -3.27 -24.22
N PRO A 83 -8.99 -3.99 -25.01
CA PRO A 83 -10.38 -3.61 -25.24
C PRO A 83 -11.19 -3.60 -23.94
N GLY A 84 -12.00 -2.56 -23.73
CA GLY A 84 -12.90 -2.45 -22.57
C GLY A 84 -12.21 -2.07 -21.25
N ALA A 85 -10.90 -1.79 -21.28
CA ALA A 85 -10.24 -1.14 -20.17
C ALA A 85 -10.68 0.34 -20.05
N VAL A 86 -10.67 0.83 -18.83
CA VAL A 86 -11.08 2.20 -18.49
C VAL A 86 -9.84 3.02 -18.19
N LYS A 87 -9.75 4.19 -18.83
CA LYS A 87 -8.64 5.12 -18.65
C LYS A 87 -9.08 6.35 -17.86
N GLU A 88 -8.25 6.81 -16.94
CA GLU A 88 -8.33 8.13 -16.30
C GLU A 88 -7.96 9.24 -17.33
N PHE A 89 -8.60 10.41 -17.26
CA PHE A 89 -8.34 11.54 -18.20
C PHE A 89 -8.16 12.91 -17.52
N GLY A 90 -8.15 12.96 -16.20
CA GLY A 90 -8.10 14.14 -15.36
C GLY A 90 -6.68 14.60 -15.04
N ALA A 91 -6.58 15.49 -14.04
CA ALA A 91 -5.31 16.06 -13.61
C ALA A 91 -4.66 15.30 -12.44
N GLY A 92 -5.47 14.59 -11.65
CA GLY A 92 -5.01 13.61 -10.67
C GLY A 92 -4.67 12.30 -11.37
N LEU A 93 -3.84 11.48 -10.73
CA LEU A 93 -3.45 10.18 -11.29
C LEU A 93 -4.30 9.06 -10.70
N MET A 94 -4.74 8.10 -11.52
CA MET A 94 -5.13 6.78 -11.05
C MET A 94 -3.85 6.01 -10.68
N HIS A 95 -3.30 6.31 -9.52
CA HIS A 95 -1.98 5.84 -9.12
C HIS A 95 -2.03 4.49 -8.36
N ASN A 96 -3.16 3.81 -8.38
CA ASN A 96 -3.28 2.47 -7.82
C ASN A 96 -2.38 1.44 -8.54
N LYS A 97 -1.93 0.41 -7.80
CA LYS A 97 -1.28 -0.79 -8.33
C LYS A 97 -1.82 -2.01 -7.60
N PHE A 98 -3.03 -2.45 -7.96
CA PHE A 98 -3.62 -3.62 -7.35
C PHE A 98 -4.37 -4.50 -8.34
N CYS A 99 -4.55 -5.77 -7.97
CA CYS A 99 -5.43 -6.71 -8.65
C CYS A 99 -6.21 -7.54 -7.63
N ILE A 100 -7.48 -7.82 -7.95
CA ILE A 100 -8.35 -8.77 -7.25
C ILE A 100 -8.44 -10.05 -8.06
N ILE A 101 -8.17 -11.18 -7.43
CA ILE A 101 -8.13 -12.49 -8.07
C ILE A 101 -9.18 -13.39 -7.42
N ASN A 102 -10.13 -13.89 -8.23
CA ASN A 102 -11.24 -14.75 -7.83
C ASN A 102 -12.17 -14.17 -6.74
N GLY A 103 -12.02 -12.90 -6.37
CA GLY A 103 -12.66 -12.31 -5.18
C GLY A 103 -12.13 -12.87 -3.85
N GLU A 104 -10.95 -13.48 -3.85
CA GLU A 104 -10.36 -14.12 -2.66
C GLU A 104 -8.94 -13.64 -2.34
N TYR A 105 -8.22 -13.13 -3.34
CA TYR A 105 -6.87 -12.61 -3.17
C TYR A 105 -6.77 -11.16 -3.61
N VAL A 106 -5.94 -10.41 -2.90
CA VAL A 106 -5.48 -9.08 -3.27
C VAL A 106 -3.99 -9.15 -3.56
N TRP A 107 -3.61 -8.64 -4.72
CA TRP A 107 -2.24 -8.29 -5.06
C TRP A 107 -2.12 -6.78 -5.04
N THR A 108 -1.19 -6.21 -4.28
CA THR A 108 -0.96 -4.75 -4.26
C THR A 108 0.49 -4.44 -3.89
N GLY A 109 0.94 -3.21 -4.12
CA GLY A 109 2.20 -2.73 -3.60
C GLY A 109 2.69 -1.48 -4.32
N SER A 110 4.01 -1.31 -4.28
CA SER A 110 4.69 -0.15 -4.85
C SER A 110 5.14 -0.33 -6.31
N TRP A 111 5.12 -1.57 -6.80
CA TRP A 111 5.64 -1.90 -8.12
C TRP A 111 4.63 -1.56 -9.22
N ASN A 112 5.09 -0.82 -10.23
CA ASN A 112 4.38 -0.72 -11.51
C ASN A 112 4.89 -1.85 -12.42
N PRO A 113 4.03 -2.69 -13.01
CA PRO A 113 4.47 -3.75 -13.93
C PRO A 113 5.17 -3.31 -15.22
N ALA A 114 5.40 -2.01 -15.41
CA ALA A 114 6.29 -1.46 -16.44
C ALA A 114 7.71 -1.16 -15.95
N GLN A 115 7.93 -1.11 -14.64
CA GLN A 115 9.24 -0.78 -14.06
C GLN A 115 10.22 -1.93 -14.19
N GLU A 116 11.47 -1.57 -14.48
CA GLU A 116 12.57 -2.52 -14.41
C GLU A 116 12.68 -3.15 -13.02
N MET A 117 12.83 -4.46 -13.01
CA MET A 117 13.12 -5.29 -11.84
C MET A 117 14.57 -5.12 -11.35
N THR A 118 15.15 -3.93 -11.53
CA THR A 118 16.47 -3.51 -11.03
C THR A 118 16.34 -2.45 -9.95
N ILE A 119 15.16 -1.82 -9.82
CA ILE A 119 14.88 -0.79 -8.81
C ILE A 119 14.12 -1.43 -7.65
N PRO A 120 14.66 -1.43 -6.42
CA PRO A 120 14.02 -2.01 -5.23
C PRO A 120 12.60 -1.51 -5.03
N ASN A 121 11.65 -2.44 -4.97
CA ASN A 121 10.23 -2.20 -4.76
C ASN A 121 9.59 -3.48 -4.19
N ASN A 122 8.30 -3.42 -3.86
CA ASN A 122 7.58 -4.56 -3.29
C ASN A 122 6.19 -4.75 -3.85
N VAL A 123 5.73 -6.00 -3.72
CA VAL A 123 4.32 -6.41 -3.83
C VAL A 123 3.97 -7.36 -2.67
N VAL A 124 2.71 -7.36 -2.29
CA VAL A 124 2.12 -8.32 -1.35
C VAL A 124 0.96 -9.07 -2.01
N PHE A 125 0.85 -10.35 -1.70
CA PHE A 125 -0.27 -11.22 -2.06
C PHE A 125 -0.97 -11.65 -0.78
N ILE A 126 -2.25 -11.31 -0.65
CA ILE A 126 -3.02 -11.57 0.57
C ILE A 126 -4.28 -12.35 0.23
N GLN A 127 -4.43 -13.54 0.82
CA GLN A 127 -5.66 -14.31 0.75
C GLN A 127 -6.64 -13.80 1.80
N SER A 128 -7.59 -12.95 1.38
CA SER A 128 -8.66 -12.47 2.23
C SER A 128 -9.86 -12.05 1.40
N LYS A 129 -11.04 -12.62 1.72
CA LYS A 129 -12.30 -12.25 1.04
C LYS A 129 -12.77 -10.88 1.46
N THR A 130 -12.56 -10.53 2.73
CA THR A 130 -12.88 -9.19 3.26
C THR A 130 -12.07 -8.10 2.56
N LEU A 131 -10.75 -8.29 2.42
CA LEU A 131 -9.92 -7.33 1.68
C LEU A 131 -10.26 -7.34 0.19
N ALA A 132 -10.40 -8.51 -0.44
CA ALA A 132 -10.77 -8.60 -1.85
C ALA A 132 -12.09 -7.88 -2.14
N LYS A 133 -13.07 -7.94 -1.23
CA LYS A 133 -14.32 -7.19 -1.35
C LYS A 133 -14.12 -5.67 -1.28
N ALA A 134 -13.27 -5.19 -0.38
CA ALA A 134 -12.97 -3.75 -0.26
C ALA A 134 -12.28 -3.23 -1.53
N TYR A 135 -11.23 -3.91 -1.99
CA TYR A 135 -10.55 -3.59 -3.24
C TYR A 135 -11.45 -3.72 -4.47
N GLN A 136 -12.40 -4.67 -4.46
CA GLN A 136 -13.38 -4.80 -5.55
C GLN A 136 -14.37 -3.62 -5.57
N ALA A 137 -14.75 -3.08 -4.41
CA ALA A 137 -15.60 -1.88 -4.34
C ALA A 137 -14.88 -0.66 -4.95
N GLU A 138 -13.62 -0.43 -4.54
CA GLU A 138 -12.75 0.59 -5.14
C GLU A 138 -12.60 0.37 -6.66
N PHE A 139 -12.32 -0.86 -7.09
CA PHE A 139 -12.21 -1.16 -8.51
C PHE A 139 -13.49 -0.85 -9.28
N ASP A 140 -14.66 -1.25 -8.76
CA ASP A 140 -15.93 -1.06 -9.46
C ASP A 140 -16.30 0.43 -9.56
N GLU A 141 -15.87 1.23 -8.60
CA GLU A 141 -15.95 2.68 -8.63
C GLU A 141 -15.10 3.27 -9.78
N LEU A 142 -13.80 2.97 -9.79
CA LEU A 142 -12.87 3.41 -10.83
C LEU A 142 -13.31 2.94 -12.22
N TYR A 143 -13.77 1.68 -12.33
CA TYR A 143 -14.28 1.10 -13.56
C TYR A 143 -15.58 1.78 -14.03
N SER A 144 -16.34 2.39 -13.12
CA SER A 144 -17.50 3.23 -13.41
C SER A 144 -17.12 4.69 -13.72
N LYS A 145 -15.82 4.99 -13.82
CA LYS A 145 -15.22 6.30 -14.11
C LYS A 145 -15.42 7.35 -13.02
N VAL A 146 -15.55 6.91 -11.77
CA VAL A 146 -15.45 7.81 -10.62
C VAL A 146 -14.01 7.71 -10.14
N PHE A 147 -13.31 8.84 -10.18
CA PHE A 147 -11.89 8.99 -9.85
C PHE A 147 -11.74 10.17 -8.90
N HIS A 148 -10.66 10.18 -8.12
CA HIS A 148 -10.25 11.24 -7.19
C HIS A 148 -11.27 11.51 -6.08
N GLY A 149 -11.89 10.45 -5.57
CA GLY A 149 -12.90 10.47 -4.52
C GLY A 149 -13.79 9.24 -4.64
N GLY A 150 -14.89 9.23 -3.88
CA GLY A 150 -15.79 8.10 -3.95
C GLY A 150 -16.58 7.76 -2.72
N GLU A 151 -17.09 6.52 -2.73
CA GLU A 151 -17.65 5.91 -1.55
C GLU A 151 -16.55 5.19 -0.76
N SER A 152 -16.21 5.75 0.40
CA SER A 152 -15.29 5.12 1.36
C SER A 152 -15.66 3.66 1.64
N ALA A 153 -14.74 2.75 1.31
CA ALA A 153 -14.92 1.31 1.45
C ALA A 153 -13.70 0.61 2.10
N PRO A 154 -13.27 1.04 3.31
CA PRO A 154 -12.05 0.52 3.91
C PRO A 154 -12.17 -0.98 4.23
N GLY A 155 -11.08 -1.71 4.00
CA GLY A 155 -10.99 -3.14 4.29
C GLY A 155 -10.39 -3.37 5.68
N LEU A 156 -11.15 -3.96 6.61
CA LEU A 156 -10.64 -4.32 7.94
C LEU A 156 -10.89 -5.80 8.23
N VAL A 157 -9.84 -6.56 8.49
CA VAL A 157 -9.92 -8.00 8.78
C VAL A 157 -8.91 -8.43 9.84
N ARG A 158 -9.26 -9.41 10.66
CA ARG A 158 -8.30 -10.18 11.47
C ARG A 158 -7.95 -11.44 10.71
N LEU A 159 -6.83 -11.44 10.02
CA LEU A 159 -6.33 -12.57 9.25
C LEU A 159 -5.34 -13.36 10.12
N ASN A 160 -5.65 -14.62 10.42
CA ASN A 160 -4.88 -15.45 11.35
C ASN A 160 -4.66 -14.79 12.73
N GLY A 161 -5.60 -13.94 13.18
CA GLY A 161 -5.50 -13.16 14.42
C GLY A 161 -4.76 -11.82 14.31
N ASN A 162 -4.08 -11.56 13.18
CA ASN A 162 -3.37 -10.31 12.90
C ASN A 162 -4.32 -9.32 12.20
N LEU A 163 -4.33 -8.06 12.64
CA LEU A 163 -5.18 -7.03 12.05
C LEU A 163 -4.54 -6.49 10.76
N ILE A 164 -5.29 -6.55 9.66
CA ILE A 164 -4.94 -5.98 8.35
C ILE A 164 -5.96 -4.93 7.98
N GLU A 165 -5.49 -3.79 7.51
CA GLU A 165 -6.30 -2.62 7.16
C GLU A 165 -5.94 -2.15 5.74
N ALA A 166 -6.94 -1.83 4.93
CA ALA A 166 -6.77 -1.24 3.60
C ALA A 166 -7.60 0.03 3.48
N TYR A 167 -7.01 1.07 2.92
CA TYR A 167 -7.60 2.40 2.77
C TYR A 167 -7.34 2.92 1.35
N PHE A 168 -8.30 3.67 0.81
CA PHE A 168 -8.30 4.22 -0.53
C PHE A 168 -8.37 5.74 -0.47
N CYS A 169 -7.50 6.40 -1.22
CA CYS A 169 -7.36 7.85 -1.23
C CYS A 169 -7.92 8.41 -2.52
N PRO A 170 -8.50 9.62 -2.50
CA PRO A 170 -8.50 10.57 -1.36
C PRO A 170 -9.58 10.36 -0.27
N GLU A 171 -10.60 9.53 -0.51
CA GLU A 171 -11.82 9.43 0.31
C GLU A 171 -11.62 8.88 1.73
N ASP A 172 -10.64 8.00 1.98
CA ASP A 172 -10.33 7.47 3.31
C ASP A 172 -9.28 8.29 4.09
N ASN A 173 -8.71 9.35 3.50
CA ASN A 173 -7.66 10.16 4.13
C ASN A 173 -6.48 9.29 4.64
N CYS A 174 -5.82 8.56 3.73
CA CYS A 174 -4.78 7.59 4.06
C CYS A 174 -3.65 8.18 4.92
N LYS A 175 -3.32 9.48 4.75
CA LYS A 175 -2.38 10.19 5.61
C LYS A 175 -2.75 10.06 7.08
N ALA A 176 -4.02 10.22 7.45
CA ALA A 176 -4.45 10.12 8.85
C ALA A 176 -4.18 8.73 9.42
N HIS A 177 -4.40 7.68 8.63
CA HIS A 177 -4.13 6.29 9.02
C HIS A 177 -2.63 6.03 9.17
N VAL A 178 -1.82 6.43 8.19
CA VAL A 178 -0.35 6.32 8.23
C VAL A 178 0.20 7.09 9.43
N PHE A 179 -0.17 8.36 9.58
CA PHE A 179 0.25 9.24 10.68
C PHE A 179 -0.11 8.64 12.03
N ASN A 180 -1.32 8.09 12.20
CA ASN A 180 -1.74 7.50 13.46
C ASN A 180 -0.92 6.24 13.82
N VAL A 181 -0.55 5.41 12.85
CA VAL A 181 0.34 4.26 13.11
C VAL A 181 1.72 4.73 13.55
N LEU A 182 2.33 5.65 12.79
CA LEU A 182 3.66 6.21 13.11
C LEU A 182 3.67 6.90 14.48
N ARG A 183 2.61 7.67 14.80
CA ARG A 183 2.47 8.37 16.08
C ARG A 183 2.41 7.41 17.27
N ASN A 184 1.93 6.19 17.07
CA ASN A 184 1.84 5.19 18.12
C ASN A 184 3.10 4.32 18.28
N ALA A 185 4.11 4.47 17.41
CA ALA A 185 5.40 3.77 17.51
C ALA A 185 6.02 3.89 18.91
N LYS A 186 6.57 2.77 19.40
CA LYS A 186 7.10 2.61 20.76
C LYS A 186 8.60 2.30 20.82
N SER A 187 9.19 1.79 19.75
CA SER A 187 10.60 1.42 19.69
C SER A 187 11.30 1.89 18.43
N SER A 188 10.69 1.71 17.25
CA SER A 188 11.36 1.99 15.98
C SER A 188 10.41 2.38 14.84
N ILE A 189 10.92 3.20 13.93
CA ILE A 189 10.32 3.50 12.63
C ILE A 189 11.42 3.41 11.56
N HIS A 190 11.31 2.43 10.67
CA HIS A 190 12.15 2.35 9.48
C HIS A 190 11.34 2.67 8.24
N PHE A 191 11.93 3.36 7.26
CA PHE A 191 11.20 3.70 6.03
C PHE A 191 12.05 3.60 4.78
N MET A 192 11.38 3.34 3.66
CA MET A 192 11.96 3.29 2.31
C MET A 192 10.98 3.99 1.38
N THR A 193 11.34 5.17 0.87
CA THR A 193 10.38 6.04 0.18
C THR A 193 10.93 6.60 -1.13
N PHE A 194 10.15 6.46 -2.19
CA PHE A 194 10.43 7.04 -3.51
C PHE A 194 10.25 8.56 -3.53
N SER A 195 9.12 9.05 -3.01
CA SER A 195 8.85 10.48 -2.84
C SER A 195 8.26 10.69 -1.45
N PHE A 196 8.83 11.63 -0.70
CA PHE A 196 8.38 11.95 0.65
C PHE A 196 8.52 13.47 0.86
N THR A 197 7.37 14.13 0.84
CA THR A 197 7.23 15.59 0.93
C THR A 197 6.14 16.03 1.93
N ASP A 198 5.55 15.09 2.67
CA ASP A 198 4.57 15.41 3.69
C ASP A 198 5.23 15.95 4.97
N ASP A 199 5.10 17.26 5.18
CA ASP A 199 5.71 18.00 6.28
C ASP A 199 5.26 17.51 7.67
N GLU A 200 3.99 17.09 7.82
CA GLU A 200 3.45 16.61 9.09
C GLU A 200 4.01 15.23 9.45
N ILE A 201 4.10 14.32 8.48
CA ILE A 201 4.75 13.02 8.69
C ILE A 201 6.25 13.23 8.97
N GLY A 202 6.94 14.09 8.21
CA GLY A 202 8.34 14.41 8.47
C GLY A 202 8.59 15.01 9.86
N GLY A 203 7.75 15.95 10.27
CA GLY A 203 7.78 16.54 11.62
C GLY A 203 7.55 15.51 12.72
N LEU A 204 6.57 14.61 12.54
CA LEU A 204 6.32 13.51 13.46
C LEU A 204 7.53 12.59 13.63
N LEU A 205 8.26 12.29 12.56
CA LEU A 205 9.47 11.47 12.65
C LEU A 205 10.58 12.18 13.45
N VAL A 206 10.72 13.50 13.30
CA VAL A 206 11.64 14.30 14.11
C VAL A 206 11.23 14.28 15.60
N GLU A 207 9.93 14.42 15.90
CA GLU A 207 9.42 14.30 17.27
C GLU A 207 9.72 12.93 17.89
N LYS A 208 9.62 11.86 17.08
CA LYS A 208 9.96 10.49 17.49
C LYS A 208 11.44 10.33 17.83
N ILE A 209 12.33 10.86 16.99
CA ILE A 209 13.77 10.92 17.26
C ILE A 209 14.03 11.62 18.59
N ASN A 210 13.45 12.81 18.78
CA ASN A 210 13.62 13.60 20.02
C ASN A 210 13.07 12.89 21.27
N SER A 211 12.11 11.98 21.09
CA SER A 211 11.53 11.16 22.16
C SER A 211 12.30 9.86 22.41
N GLY A 212 13.43 9.64 21.73
CA GLY A 212 14.28 8.46 21.88
C GLY A 212 13.81 7.22 21.12
N ILE A 213 12.87 7.37 20.18
CA ILE A 213 12.47 6.30 19.26
C ILE A 213 13.50 6.22 18.13
N GLU A 214 13.95 5.01 17.78
CA GLU A 214 14.84 4.83 16.64
C GLU A 214 14.09 5.18 15.35
N VAL A 215 14.63 6.09 14.54
CA VAL A 215 14.13 6.36 13.20
C VAL A 215 15.29 6.23 12.24
N LYS A 216 15.13 5.46 11.16
CA LYS A 216 16.10 5.34 10.08
C LYS A 216 15.42 5.23 8.72
N GLY A 217 16.04 5.76 7.68
CA GLY A 217 15.37 5.97 6.40
C GLY A 217 16.19 5.71 5.15
N VAL A 218 15.55 5.27 4.09
CA VAL A 218 16.09 5.28 2.73
C VAL A 218 15.24 6.19 1.85
N PHE A 219 15.88 7.20 1.26
CA PHE A 219 15.28 8.08 0.26
C PHE A 219 15.79 7.74 -1.14
N ASP A 220 14.91 7.80 -2.14
CA ASP A 220 15.35 7.82 -3.54
C ASP A 220 16.17 9.09 -3.84
N PRO A 221 17.18 9.04 -4.74
CA PRO A 221 17.94 10.21 -5.16
C PRO A 221 17.12 11.32 -5.83
N ARG A 222 15.87 11.04 -6.21
CA ARG A 222 14.93 12.06 -6.68
C ARG A 222 14.69 13.11 -5.58
N LYS A 223 15.31 14.28 -5.75
CA LYS A 223 15.14 15.43 -4.86
C LYS A 223 13.94 16.26 -5.29
N ASP A 224 12.74 15.86 -4.84
CA ASP A 224 11.57 16.73 -4.95
C ASP A 224 11.82 18.04 -4.17
N LYS A 225 11.28 19.17 -4.65
CA LYS A 225 11.52 20.50 -4.09
C LYS A 225 11.22 20.60 -2.58
N TYR A 226 10.24 19.81 -2.12
CA TYR A 226 9.77 19.79 -0.74
C TYR A 226 10.14 18.48 -0.04
N SER A 227 11.22 17.82 -0.46
CA SER A 227 11.65 16.56 0.14
C SER A 227 11.94 16.72 1.63
N GLU A 228 11.45 15.77 2.43
CA GLU A 228 11.72 15.67 3.87
C GLU A 228 13.14 15.20 4.19
N TYR A 229 13.97 14.91 3.16
CA TYR A 229 15.34 14.42 3.33
C TYR A 229 16.18 15.32 4.23
N GLU A 230 16.16 16.65 4.04
CA GLU A 230 17.03 17.53 4.82
C GLU A 230 16.71 17.52 6.33
N LYS A 231 15.45 17.25 6.72
CA LYS A 231 15.08 17.12 8.14
C LYS A 231 15.56 15.80 8.75
N LEU A 232 15.70 14.76 7.93
CA LEU A 232 15.97 13.39 8.36
C LEU A 232 17.33 12.86 7.88
N LYS A 233 18.18 13.73 7.32
CA LYS A 233 19.44 13.34 6.67
C LYS A 233 20.40 12.59 7.57
N ASP A 234 20.45 12.95 8.86
CA ASP A 234 21.39 12.35 9.81
C ASP A 234 21.02 10.90 10.18
N VAL A 235 19.78 10.50 9.88
CA VAL A 235 19.27 9.14 10.08
C VAL A 235 18.97 8.41 8.78
N SER A 236 19.36 8.99 7.63
CA SER A 236 18.94 8.50 6.33
C SER A 236 20.08 8.23 5.36
N LYS A 237 19.89 7.23 4.51
CA LYS A 237 20.71 6.98 3.31
C LYS A 237 19.94 7.36 2.04
N VAL A 238 20.69 7.64 0.98
CA VAL A 238 20.15 7.92 -0.36
C VAL A 238 20.52 6.76 -1.27
N VAL A 239 19.52 5.99 -1.70
CA VAL A 239 19.66 4.79 -2.54
C VAL A 239 18.52 4.78 -3.54
N LYS A 240 18.78 4.42 -4.80
CA LYS A 240 17.72 4.29 -5.82
C LYS A 240 16.70 3.26 -5.36
N VAL A 241 15.45 3.66 -5.12
CA VAL A 241 14.36 2.82 -4.63
C VAL A 241 13.02 3.29 -5.18
N HIS A 242 12.05 2.39 -5.31
CA HIS A 242 10.66 2.72 -5.64
C HIS A 242 9.67 2.24 -4.55
N HIS A 243 10.16 1.87 -3.36
CA HIS A 243 9.32 1.59 -2.21
C HIS A 243 8.46 2.80 -1.79
N LYS A 244 7.34 2.50 -1.13
CA LYS A 244 6.58 3.43 -0.29
C LYS A 244 6.25 2.72 1.03
N VAL A 245 7.27 2.51 1.84
CA VAL A 245 7.19 1.62 3.00
C VAL A 245 7.51 2.38 4.28
N PHE A 246 6.72 2.10 5.32
CA PHE A 246 7.10 2.31 6.71
C PHE A 246 7.00 0.98 7.47
N ILE A 247 7.96 0.72 8.35
CA ILE A 247 8.00 -0.42 9.25
C ILE A 247 8.02 0.13 10.66
N VAL A 248 7.11 -0.31 11.52
CA VAL A 248 6.95 0.22 12.88
C VAL A 248 7.09 -0.91 13.89
N ASP A 249 7.97 -0.68 14.87
CA ASP A 249 8.21 -1.56 16.02
C ASP A 249 8.48 -3.04 15.64
N GLY A 250 9.07 -3.26 14.45
CA GLY A 250 9.36 -4.60 13.91
C GLY A 250 8.13 -5.51 13.77
N SER A 251 6.91 -4.96 13.76
CA SER A 251 5.67 -5.74 13.79
C SER A 251 4.54 -5.18 12.93
N ILE A 252 4.72 -4.00 12.34
CA ILE A 252 3.73 -3.37 11.47
C ILE A 252 4.42 -2.92 10.19
N VAL A 253 3.84 -3.24 9.04
CA VAL A 253 4.26 -2.74 7.72
C VAL A 253 3.14 -1.89 7.14
N ILE A 254 3.50 -0.72 6.64
CA ILE A 254 2.65 0.13 5.80
C ILE A 254 3.26 0.08 4.40
N THR A 255 2.49 -0.31 3.39
CA THR A 255 2.89 -0.28 1.98
C THR A 255 1.67 0.02 1.11
N GLY A 256 1.83 -0.06 -0.22
CA GLY A 256 0.81 0.26 -1.21
C GLY A 256 1.38 1.16 -2.30
N SER A 257 0.50 1.87 -2.98
CA SER A 257 0.89 2.80 -4.04
C SER A 257 1.24 4.20 -3.50
N TYR A 258 0.66 4.56 -2.36
CA TYR A 258 0.71 5.87 -1.72
C TYR A 258 2.13 6.36 -1.44
N ASN A 259 2.53 7.48 -2.05
CA ASN A 259 3.70 8.24 -1.59
C ASN A 259 3.28 9.25 -0.48
N PRO A 260 4.03 9.38 0.63
CA PRO A 260 3.76 10.37 1.69
C PRO A 260 3.97 11.81 1.19
N THR A 261 2.96 12.32 0.49
CA THR A 261 2.97 13.59 -0.24
C THR A 261 1.57 14.19 -0.25
N GLY A 262 1.45 15.49 -0.53
CA GLY A 262 0.15 16.15 -0.65
C GLY A 262 -0.74 15.52 -1.73
N ASN A 263 -0.19 15.27 -2.92
CA ASN A 263 -0.95 14.67 -4.04
C ASN A 263 -1.40 13.25 -3.71
N GLY A 264 -0.54 12.43 -3.10
CA GLY A 264 -0.89 11.06 -2.72
C GLY A 264 -2.08 10.96 -1.77
N ASN A 265 -2.39 12.01 -1.00
CA ASN A 265 -3.52 12.00 -0.08
C ASN A 265 -4.76 12.74 -0.61
N LYS A 266 -4.62 13.71 -1.51
CA LYS A 266 -5.70 14.65 -1.85
C LYS A 266 -6.09 14.65 -3.32
N GLU A 267 -5.20 14.20 -4.20
CA GLU A 267 -5.34 14.39 -5.64
C GLU A 267 -5.27 13.09 -6.44
N ASN A 268 -4.52 12.07 -5.99
CA ASN A 268 -4.38 10.81 -6.70
C ASN A 268 -5.29 9.72 -6.11
N ASP A 269 -5.77 8.82 -6.95
CA ASP A 269 -6.29 7.53 -6.50
C ASP A 269 -5.13 6.64 -6.04
N GLU A 270 -5.09 6.31 -4.76
CA GLU A 270 -4.01 5.55 -4.14
C GLU A 270 -4.58 4.54 -3.14
N ASN A 271 -3.84 3.47 -2.87
CA ASN A 271 -4.14 2.59 -1.75
C ASN A 271 -3.00 2.55 -0.73
N VAL A 272 -3.39 2.38 0.52
CA VAL A 272 -2.51 2.04 1.64
C VAL A 272 -2.99 0.73 2.25
N ILE A 273 -2.05 -0.18 2.49
CA ILE A 273 -2.28 -1.38 3.28
C ILE A 273 -1.39 -1.38 4.53
N ILE A 274 -2.01 -1.61 5.69
CA ILE A 274 -1.36 -1.68 7.00
C ILE A 274 -1.47 -3.12 7.49
N ILE A 275 -0.33 -3.78 7.62
CA ILE A 275 -0.20 -5.19 7.95
C ILE A 275 0.43 -5.30 9.34
N ARG A 276 -0.36 -5.70 10.36
CA ARG A 276 0.15 -5.89 11.73
C ARG A 276 0.56 -7.34 11.96
N ASP A 277 1.62 -7.73 11.27
CA ASP A 277 2.17 -9.09 11.27
C ASP A 277 3.70 -9.04 11.42
N ALA A 278 4.22 -9.67 12.46
CA ALA A 278 5.65 -9.63 12.79
C ALA A 278 6.52 -10.42 11.81
N ASP A 279 5.98 -11.48 11.20
CA ASP A 279 6.73 -12.26 10.22
C ASP A 279 6.87 -11.48 8.90
N ILE A 280 5.82 -10.77 8.50
CA ILE A 280 5.88 -9.85 7.35
C ILE A 280 6.79 -8.67 7.65
N ALA A 281 6.66 -8.04 8.82
CA ALA A 281 7.56 -6.95 9.22
C ALA A 281 9.02 -7.39 9.20
N LYS A 282 9.35 -8.59 9.66
CA LYS A 282 10.71 -9.15 9.60
C LYS A 282 11.22 -9.30 8.16
N MET A 283 10.37 -9.60 7.18
CA MET A 283 10.78 -9.64 5.77
C MET A 283 11.15 -8.24 5.26
N PHE A 284 10.34 -7.24 5.58
CA PHE A 284 10.62 -5.85 5.21
C PHE A 284 11.82 -5.26 5.97
N GLU A 285 12.06 -5.65 7.22
CA GLU A 285 13.26 -5.24 7.98
C GLU A 285 14.55 -5.78 7.34
N LYS A 286 14.52 -7.02 6.79
CA LYS A 286 15.67 -7.55 6.05
C LYS A 286 15.94 -6.76 4.79
N GLU A 287 14.88 -6.36 4.08
CA GLU A 287 15.03 -5.52 2.89
C GLU A 287 15.56 -4.13 3.24
N PHE A 288 15.02 -3.52 4.29
CA PHE A 288 15.51 -2.25 4.81
C PHE A 288 17.00 -2.33 5.16
N ALA A 289 17.42 -3.36 5.91
CA ALA A 289 18.83 -3.56 6.26
C ALA A 289 19.72 -3.72 5.02
N ARG A 290 19.28 -4.48 4.00
CA ARG A 290 20.02 -4.65 2.74
C ARG A 290 20.28 -3.32 2.01
N LEU A 291 19.31 -2.41 2.06
CA LEU A 291 19.42 -1.09 1.42
C LEU A 291 20.13 -0.05 2.30
N PHE A 292 20.05 -0.21 3.62
CA PHE A 292 20.55 0.76 4.59
C PHE A 292 21.95 0.46 5.12
N ASP A 293 22.47 -0.77 5.04
CA ASP A 293 23.83 -1.11 5.47
C ASP A 293 24.90 -0.77 4.43
#